data_AF-A0A2V5RQ64-F1
#
_entry.id   AF-A0A2V5RQ64-F1
#
_cell.length_a   1.000
_cell.length_b   1.000
_cell.length_c   1.000
_cell.angle_alpha   90.00
_cell.angle_beta   90.00
_cell.angle_gamma   90.00
#
_symmetry.space_group_name_H-M   'P 1'
#
loop_
_entity.id
_entity.type
_entity.pdbx_description
1 polymer ?
#
loop_
_entity_poly.entity_id
_entity_poly.type
_entity_poly.pdbx_seq_one_letter_code
_entity_poly.pdbx_strand_id
1 'polypeptide(L)'
;MLKAIFILTIGAVAVITTGCETMTSSGLVAQSPAAQRDYELLSGTWQLTRGVDNGKPVPASEARNTILITDRNTFRFPKVSGAGTAPAGHFTINPNTTPKQVDSIAEGGPNAGQATHGI
;
A
#
# COMPACT_ATOMS: atom_id res chain seq x y z
N MET A 1 29.27 -59.45 39.85
CA MET A 1 28.92 -59.18 38.45
C MET A 1 27.50 -58.61 38.40
N LEU A 2 27.22 -57.73 37.43
CA LEU A 2 25.93 -57.11 37.10
C LEU A 2 25.65 -55.69 37.65
N LYS A 3 26.17 -54.73 36.87
CA LYS A 3 25.57 -53.46 36.38
C LYS A 3 25.01 -52.43 37.37
N ALA A 4 25.78 -51.35 37.48
CA ALA A 4 25.36 -50.02 37.89
C ALA A 4 24.25 -49.46 36.99
N ILE A 5 23.24 -48.83 37.61
CA ILE A 5 22.31 -47.91 36.96
C ILE A 5 22.35 -46.64 37.80
N PHE A 6 23.13 -45.67 37.33
CA PHE A 6 23.19 -44.32 37.90
C PHE A 6 21.93 -43.57 37.47
N ILE A 7 21.12 -43.19 38.45
CA ILE A 7 20.01 -42.25 38.29
C ILE A 7 20.63 -40.85 38.21
N LEU A 8 20.56 -40.23 37.03
CA LEU A 8 20.95 -38.85 36.80
C LEU A 8 19.70 -38.07 36.38
N THR A 9 18.99 -37.55 37.37
CA THR A 9 18.00 -36.49 37.20
C THR A 9 18.72 -35.18 36.94
N ILE A 10 18.68 -34.68 35.71
CA ILE A 10 19.01 -33.29 35.41
C ILE A 10 17.79 -32.68 34.74
N GLY A 11 17.25 -31.66 35.38
CA GLY A 11 16.02 -30.99 35.02
C GLY A 11 16.07 -30.38 33.62
N ALA A 12 15.00 -30.61 32.86
CA ALA A 12 14.74 -29.84 31.65
C ALA A 12 14.36 -28.42 32.07
N VAL A 13 15.29 -27.48 31.95
CA VAL A 13 14.98 -26.06 32.01
C VAL A 13 14.16 -25.75 30.75
N ALA A 14 12.87 -25.46 30.94
CA ALA A 14 12.02 -24.93 29.89
C ALA A 14 12.56 -23.55 29.49
N VAL A 15 13.23 -23.47 28.34
CA VAL A 15 13.54 -22.20 27.70
C VAL A 15 12.23 -21.71 27.09
N ILE A 16 11.51 -20.88 27.84
CA ILE A 16 10.46 -20.04 27.26
C ILE A 16 11.23 -19.02 26.43
N THR A 17 11.43 -19.33 25.15
CA THR A 17 11.79 -18.29 24.19
C THR A 17 10.58 -17.38 24.14
N THR A 18 10.60 -16.29 24.92
CA THR A 18 9.87 -15.08 24.61
C THR A 18 10.47 -14.51 23.32
N GLY A 19 10.23 -15.23 22.22
CA GLY A 19 10.21 -14.62 20.91
C GLY A 19 9.10 -13.59 21.03
N CYS A 20 9.49 -12.33 21.17
CA CYS A 20 8.66 -11.26 20.67
C CYS A 20 8.52 -11.58 19.19
N GLU A 21 7.48 -12.33 18.83
CA GLU A 21 6.97 -12.29 17.48
C GLU A 21 6.62 -10.82 17.29
N THR A 22 7.57 -10.09 16.71
CA THR A 22 7.25 -8.88 15.99
C THR A 22 6.20 -9.33 15.00
N MET A 23 4.93 -9.14 15.39
CA MET A 23 3.87 -8.85 14.45
C MET A 23 4.43 -7.70 13.63
N THR A 24 5.06 -8.02 12.51
CA THR A 24 5.11 -7.15 11.36
C THR A 24 3.66 -7.00 10.94
N SER A 25 2.96 -6.13 11.67
CA SER A 25 1.83 -5.39 11.16
C SER A 25 2.33 -4.81 9.86
N SER A 26 1.87 -5.39 8.76
CA SER A 26 2.18 -4.96 7.41
C SER A 26 1.92 -3.45 7.32
N GLY A 27 3.01 -2.69 7.32
CA GLY A 27 3.14 -1.43 6.60
C GLY A 27 2.10 -0.35 6.88
N LEU A 28 1.85 0.00 8.13
CA LEU A 28 1.53 1.40 8.46
C LEU A 28 2.74 1.99 9.17
N VAL A 29 3.81 2.22 8.40
CA VAL A 29 4.85 3.15 8.84
C VAL A 29 4.13 4.43 9.20
N ALA A 30 4.24 4.88 10.45
CA ALA A 30 3.65 6.14 10.89
C ALA A 30 4.05 7.21 9.86
N GLN A 31 3.05 7.73 9.15
CA GLN A 31 3.30 8.63 8.03
C GLN A 31 3.89 9.92 8.57
N SER A 32 4.93 10.44 7.91
CA SER A 32 5.53 11.71 8.32
C SER A 32 4.46 12.83 8.29
N PRO A 33 4.58 13.88 9.13
CA PRO A 33 3.64 15.01 9.08
C PRO A 33 3.51 15.65 7.69
N ALA A 34 4.59 15.64 6.91
CA ALA A 34 4.59 16.13 5.53
C ALA A 34 3.71 15.25 4.62
N ALA A 35 3.87 13.93 4.66
CA ALA A 35 3.01 13.00 3.93
C ALA A 35 1.54 13.12 4.39
N GLN A 36 1.32 13.31 5.69
CA GLN A 36 -0.02 13.47 6.23
C GLN A 36 -0.72 14.73 5.68
N ARG A 37 0.01 15.83 5.57
CA ARG A 37 -0.49 17.06 4.96
C ARG A 37 -0.76 16.89 3.47
N ASP A 38 0.10 16.17 2.75
CA ASP A 38 -0.12 15.89 1.34
C ASP A 38 -1.39 15.05 1.11
N TYR A 39 -1.62 14.02 1.93
CA TYR A 39 -2.87 13.25 1.87
C TYR A 39 -4.11 14.12 2.12
N GLU A 40 -4.06 15.06 3.05
CA GLU A 40 -5.15 16.01 3.30
C GLU A 40 -5.41 16.91 2.10
N LEU A 41 -4.35 17.44 1.48
CA LEU A 41 -4.45 18.30 0.30
C LEU A 41 -4.95 17.57 -0.94
N LEU A 42 -4.58 16.30 -1.10
CA LEU A 42 -4.99 15.48 -2.24
C LEU A 42 -6.38 14.87 -2.07
N SER A 43 -6.89 14.75 -0.84
CA SER A 43 -8.23 14.22 -0.57
C SER A 43 -9.31 15.07 -1.23
N GLY A 44 -10.21 14.42 -1.96
CA GLY A 44 -11.28 15.10 -2.66
C GLY A 44 -11.88 14.31 -3.81
N THR A 45 -12.74 14.99 -4.56
CA THR A 45 -13.34 14.48 -5.80
C THR A 45 -12.78 15.27 -6.97
N TRP A 46 -12.13 14.57 -7.88
CA TRP A 46 -11.38 15.14 -9.00
C TRP A 46 -11.98 14.68 -10.32
N GLN A 47 -12.24 15.61 -11.23
CA GLN A 47 -12.63 15.30 -12.60
C GLN A 47 -11.42 15.38 -13.52
N LEU A 48 -11.20 14.35 -14.33
CA LEU A 48 -10.15 14.39 -15.34
C LEU A 48 -10.50 15.45 -16.39
N THR A 49 -9.67 16.49 -16.49
CA THR A 49 -9.89 17.56 -17.48
C THR A 49 -9.21 17.24 -18.81
N ARG A 50 -8.01 16.65 -18.75
CA ARG A 50 -7.18 16.22 -19.88
C ARG A 50 -6.23 15.11 -19.42
N GLY A 51 -5.85 14.21 -20.34
CA GLY A 51 -4.84 13.19 -20.10
C GLY A 51 -4.17 12.77 -21.40
N VAL A 52 -2.98 12.19 -21.29
CA VAL A 52 -2.28 11.53 -22.39
C VAL A 52 -1.95 10.13 -21.92
N ASP A 53 -2.44 9.12 -22.62
CA ASP A 53 -2.12 7.72 -22.37
C ASP A 53 -1.40 7.14 -23.58
N ASN A 54 -0.22 6.56 -23.36
CA ASN A 54 0.65 6.02 -24.41
C ASN A 54 0.87 6.99 -25.60
N GLY A 55 1.08 8.28 -25.28
CA GLY A 55 1.30 9.34 -26.27
C GLY A 55 0.03 9.82 -27.00
N LYS A 56 -1.14 9.24 -26.71
CA LYS A 56 -2.41 9.63 -27.32
C LYS A 56 -3.26 10.42 -26.33
N PRO A 57 -3.93 11.50 -26.75
CA PRO A 57 -4.84 12.22 -25.87
C PRO A 57 -6.02 11.33 -25.48
N VAL A 58 -6.35 11.31 -24.20
CA VAL A 58 -7.58 10.70 -23.70
C VAL A 58 -8.77 11.43 -24.33
N PRO A 59 -9.75 10.72 -24.93
CA PRO A 59 -10.94 11.34 -25.52
C PRO A 59 -11.66 12.25 -24.52
N ALA A 60 -12.12 13.42 -24.97
CA ALA A 60 -12.81 14.37 -24.09
C ALA A 60 -14.08 13.80 -23.44
N SER A 61 -14.76 12.86 -24.11
CA SER A 61 -15.89 12.11 -23.54
C SER A 61 -15.47 11.24 -22.36
N GLU A 62 -14.35 10.55 -22.49
CA GLU A 62 -13.79 9.69 -21.46
C GLU A 62 -13.25 10.50 -20.28
N ALA A 63 -12.53 11.59 -20.55
CA ALA A 63 -12.05 12.51 -19.53
C ALA A 63 -13.21 13.04 -18.67
N ARG A 64 -14.27 13.55 -19.31
CA ARG A 64 -15.48 14.05 -18.60
C ARG A 64 -16.16 12.98 -17.75
N ASN A 65 -16.08 11.71 -18.13
CA ASN A 65 -16.67 10.59 -17.41
C ASN A 65 -15.76 10.01 -16.32
N THR A 66 -14.49 10.40 -16.29
CA THR A 66 -13.49 9.90 -15.33
C THR A 66 -13.47 10.79 -14.09
N ILE A 67 -13.97 10.24 -12.99
CA ILE A 67 -13.95 10.85 -11.67
C ILE A 67 -13.02 10.03 -10.78
N LEU A 68 -12.04 10.69 -10.17
CA LEU A 68 -11.17 10.12 -9.15
C LEU A 68 -11.64 10.63 -7.79
N ILE A 69 -11.93 9.72 -6.86
CA ILE A 69 -12.17 10.08 -5.47
C ILE A 69 -11.00 9.59 -4.64
N THR A 70 -10.44 10.48 -3.84
CA THR A 70 -9.35 10.17 -2.91
C THR A 70 -9.79 10.52 -1.49
N ASP A 71 -9.44 9.66 -0.55
CA ASP A 71 -9.63 9.89 0.87
C ASP A 71 -8.36 9.42 1.59
N ARG A 72 -7.59 10.39 2.06
CA ARG A 72 -6.22 10.25 2.55
C ARG A 72 -5.35 9.46 1.57
N ASN A 73 -5.00 8.23 1.92
CA ASN A 73 -4.14 7.34 1.15
C ASN A 73 -4.93 6.35 0.29
N THR A 74 -6.24 6.53 0.13
CA THR A 74 -7.11 5.67 -0.68
C THR A 74 -7.51 6.38 -1.96
N PHE A 75 -7.73 5.62 -3.03
CA PHE A 75 -8.32 6.11 -4.26
C PHE A 75 -9.37 5.16 -4.81
N ARG A 76 -10.35 5.70 -5.53
CA ARG A 76 -11.33 4.91 -6.30
C ARG A 76 -11.87 5.67 -7.49
N PHE A 77 -12.26 4.92 -8.52
CA PHE A 77 -13.02 5.37 -9.67
C PHE A 77 -14.45 4.82 -9.55
N PRO A 78 -15.47 5.65 -9.22
CA PRO A 78 -16.83 5.19 -8.91
C PRO A 78 -17.59 4.68 -10.14
N LYS A 79 -17.10 4.98 -11.35
CA LYS A 79 -17.58 4.42 -12.61
C LYS A 79 -16.43 3.65 -13.23
N VAL A 80 -16.75 2.67 -14.08
CA VAL A 80 -15.74 2.04 -14.94
C VAL A 80 -15.12 3.14 -15.80
N SER A 81 -13.91 3.58 -15.45
CA SER A 81 -13.13 4.50 -16.26
C SER A 81 -12.24 3.69 -17.19
N GLY A 82 -12.21 4.06 -18.47
CA GLY A 82 -11.21 3.54 -19.41
C GLY A 82 -9.81 4.08 -19.09
N ALA A 83 -9.76 5.28 -18.50
CA ALA A 83 -8.58 5.95 -18.01
C ALA A 83 -8.43 5.70 -16.50
N GLY A 84 -7.31 5.10 -16.10
CA GLY A 84 -7.04 4.68 -14.72
C GLY A 84 -6.58 3.22 -14.69
N THR A 85 -5.46 2.94 -14.02
CA THR A 85 -4.80 1.62 -14.03
C THR A 85 -5.50 0.58 -13.14
N ALA A 86 -6.31 1.02 -12.17
CA ALA A 86 -7.11 0.17 -11.29
C ALA A 86 -8.39 0.89 -10.81
N PRO A 87 -9.50 0.17 -10.55
CA PRO A 87 -10.75 0.76 -10.10
C PRO A 87 -10.68 1.33 -8.67
N ALA A 88 -9.80 0.79 -7.82
CA ALA A 88 -9.57 1.26 -6.46
C ALA A 88 -8.20 0.80 -5.96
N GLY A 89 -7.71 1.47 -4.91
CA GLY A 89 -6.51 1.06 -4.22
C GLY A 89 -6.03 2.05 -3.17
N HIS A 90 -4.79 1.84 -2.75
CA HIS A 90 -4.07 2.73 -1.86
C HIS A 90 -2.84 3.33 -2.52
N PHE A 91 -2.40 4.49 -2.05
CA PHE A 91 -1.16 5.11 -2.49
C PHE A 91 -0.33 5.63 -1.32
N THR A 92 0.98 5.67 -1.50
CA THR A 92 1.94 6.23 -0.55
C THR A 92 2.60 7.47 -1.14
N ILE A 93 2.99 8.41 -0.27
CA ILE A 93 3.76 9.60 -0.67
C ILE A 93 5.10 9.57 0.07
N ASN A 94 6.20 9.64 -0.67
CA ASN A 94 7.52 9.90 -0.12
C ASN A 94 7.86 11.39 -0.25
N PRO A 95 7.72 12.19 0.83
CA PRO A 95 7.97 13.62 0.78
C PRO A 95 9.47 13.97 0.77
N ASN A 96 10.36 12.98 0.92
CA ASN A 96 11.80 13.19 1.03
C ASN A 96 12.53 13.11 -0.32
N THR A 97 11.81 12.88 -1.42
CA THR A 97 12.36 12.88 -2.78
C THR A 97 12.00 14.17 -3.52
N THR A 98 12.75 14.47 -4.59
CA THR A 98 12.44 15.60 -5.48
C THR A 98 12.52 15.14 -6.94
N PRO A 99 11.38 15.02 -7.65
CA PRO A 99 10.01 15.23 -7.19
C PRO A 99 9.58 14.24 -6.09
N LYS A 100 8.50 14.55 -5.36
CA LYS A 100 7.93 13.66 -4.33
C LYS A 100 7.42 12.38 -4.99
N GLN A 101 7.84 11.22 -4.53
CA GLN A 101 7.41 9.96 -5.15
C GLN A 101 6.01 9.59 -4.68
N VAL A 102 5.17 9.09 -5.60
CA VAL A 102 3.85 8.55 -5.29
C VAL A 102 3.73 7.15 -5.86
N ASP A 103 3.66 6.15 -5.01
CA ASP A 103 3.46 4.76 -5.43
C ASP A 103 2.03 4.31 -5.08
N SER A 104 1.44 3.40 -5.85
CA SER A 104 0.10 2.87 -5.57
C SER A 104 0.04 1.35 -5.64
N ILE A 105 -0.90 0.78 -4.89
CA ILE A 105 -1.24 -0.64 -4.91
C ILE A 105 -2.70 -0.76 -5.29
N ALA A 106 -2.98 -1.49 -6.36
CA ALA A 106 -4.35 -1.76 -6.80
C ALA A 106 -5.04 -2.76 -5.87
N GLU A 107 -6.27 -2.47 -5.48
CA GLU A 107 -7.09 -3.40 -4.66
C GLU A 107 -8.04 -4.24 -5.50
N GLY A 108 -8.28 -3.87 -6.76
CA GLY A 108 -9.24 -4.55 -7.61
C GLY A 108 -8.85 -4.58 -9.09
N GLY A 109 -9.63 -5.33 -9.86
CA GLY A 109 -9.39 -5.52 -11.29
C GLY A 109 -8.23 -6.48 -11.60
N PRO A 110 -7.82 -6.59 -12.87
CA PRO A 110 -6.78 -7.53 -13.30
C PRO A 110 -5.40 -7.32 -12.64
N ASN A 111 -5.17 -6.13 -12.10
CA ASN A 111 -3.89 -5.74 -11.50
C ASN A 111 -3.91 -5.75 -9.97
N ALA A 112 -4.93 -6.32 -9.32
CA ALA A 112 -5.03 -6.35 -7.86
C ALA A 112 -3.76 -6.90 -7.20
N GLY A 113 -3.30 -6.23 -6.15
CA GLY A 113 -2.06 -6.52 -5.43
C GLY A 113 -0.77 -6.02 -6.11
N GLN A 114 -0.84 -5.52 -7.35
CA GLN A 114 0.34 -5.02 -8.05
C GLN A 114 0.64 -3.57 -7.67
N ALA A 115 1.94 -3.28 -7.51
CA ALA A 115 2.45 -1.93 -7.27
C ALA A 115 2.67 -1.19 -8.60
N THR A 116 2.26 0.08 -8.65
CA THR A 116 2.60 1.03 -9.70
C THR A 116 3.46 2.13 -9.11
N HIS A 117 4.63 2.40 -9.70
CA HIS A 117 5.54 3.43 -9.24
C HIS A 117 5.32 4.74 -9.99
N GLY A 118 5.23 5.84 -9.25
CA GLY A 118 4.97 7.18 -9.78
C GLY A 118 5.88 8.26 -9.20
N ILE A 119 5.73 9.49 -9.69
CA ILE A 119 6.51 10.68 -9.35
C ILE A 119 5.60 11.88 -9.03
#